data_AF-A0AAV3X9A6-F1
#
_entry.id   AF-A0AAV3X9A6-F1
#
_cell.length_a   1.000
_cell.length_b   1.000
_cell.length_c   1.000
_cell.angle_alpha   90.00
_cell.angle_beta   90.00
_cell.angle_gamma   90.00
#
_symmetry.space_group_name_H-M   'P 1'
#
loop_
_entity.id
_entity.type
_entity.pdbx_description
1 polymer ?
#
loop_
_entity_poly.entity_id
_entity_poly.type
_entity_poly.pdbx_seq_one_letter_code
_entity_poly.pdbx_strand_id
1 'polypeptide(L)'
;MISPKLIDSILPLPLYFRCEWQDEKCGPENFTEILTDHGVCYNFNDNPASTLRVSSTGSDFGLKLTLNVEQYEYMPGPHDAAGVKILLHDQREFPKVAELGLAIPTGTHTYVGIQLLRIQNLPEPHGTCRSQDSPYYSRYSPEACQLACMSERLGELCGCRHMFMPHVRGE
;
A
#
# COMPACT_ATOMS: atom_id res chain seq x y z
N MET A 1 3.55 -7.84 37.75
CA MET A 1 3.27 -8.41 36.42
C MET A 1 1.98 -7.77 35.94
N ILE A 2 2.08 -6.86 35.00
CA ILE A 2 0.93 -6.18 34.40
C ILE A 2 0.32 -7.16 33.39
N SER A 3 -1.00 -7.38 33.47
CA SER A 3 -1.73 -8.29 32.57
C SER A 3 -1.53 -7.84 31.11
N PRO A 4 -1.42 -8.76 30.12
CA PRO A 4 -1.40 -8.40 28.71
C PRO A 4 -2.59 -7.51 28.30
N LYS A 5 -3.78 -7.75 28.91
CA LYS A 5 -4.98 -6.92 28.71
C LYS A 5 -4.83 -5.49 29.24
N LEU A 6 -3.94 -5.26 30.19
CA LEU A 6 -3.65 -3.94 30.74
C LEU A 6 -2.62 -3.18 29.88
N ILE A 7 -1.78 -3.88 29.11
CA ILE A 7 -0.87 -3.26 28.12
C ILE A 7 -1.67 -2.80 26.90
N ASP A 8 -2.64 -3.62 26.43
CA ASP A 8 -3.56 -3.26 25.34
C ASP A 8 -4.50 -2.09 25.67
N SER A 9 -4.61 -1.68 26.94
CA SER A 9 -5.41 -0.52 27.38
C SER A 9 -4.58 0.74 27.67
N ILE A 10 -3.25 0.68 27.51
CA ILE A 10 -2.32 1.78 27.72
C ILE A 10 -1.68 2.24 26.40
N LEU A 11 -1.62 1.38 25.38
CA LEU A 11 -1.13 1.71 24.05
C LEU A 11 -2.26 2.25 23.17
N PRO A 12 -1.98 3.23 22.28
CA PRO A 12 -2.92 3.67 21.25
C PRO A 12 -3.44 2.45 20.46
N LEU A 13 -4.73 2.48 20.13
CA LEU A 13 -5.36 1.36 19.41
C LEU A 13 -4.72 1.27 18.02
N PRO A 14 -4.38 0.06 17.53
CA PRO A 14 -3.74 -0.10 16.22
C PRO A 14 -4.58 0.52 15.11
N LEU A 15 -3.92 1.05 14.07
CA LEU A 15 -4.57 1.69 12.91
C LEU A 15 -5.71 0.82 12.35
N TYR A 16 -5.54 -0.49 12.28
CA TYR A 16 -6.61 -1.45 11.97
C TYR A 16 -7.14 -2.08 13.26
N PHE A 17 -8.28 -1.58 13.74
CA PHE A 17 -8.93 -2.07 14.96
C PHE A 17 -9.68 -3.38 14.74
N ARG A 18 -10.31 -3.54 13.57
CA ARG A 18 -10.94 -4.80 13.15
C ARG A 18 -10.61 -5.09 11.70
N CYS A 19 -10.33 -6.36 11.41
CA CYS A 19 -10.06 -6.89 10.09
C CYS A 19 -10.87 -8.17 9.90
N GLU A 20 -11.66 -8.22 8.82
CA GLU A 20 -12.31 -9.43 8.34
C GLU A 20 -12.03 -9.62 6.85
N TRP A 21 -11.65 -10.83 6.46
CA TRP A 21 -11.43 -11.24 5.08
C TRP A 21 -12.30 -12.45 4.80
N GLN A 22 -13.27 -12.33 3.89
CA GLN A 22 -14.26 -13.38 3.62
C GLN A 22 -15.00 -13.87 4.88
N ASP A 23 -15.44 -12.94 5.72
CA ASP A 23 -16.08 -13.19 7.03
C ASP A 23 -15.22 -13.96 8.06
N GLU A 24 -13.94 -14.15 7.79
CA GLU A 24 -12.98 -14.68 8.76
C GLU A 24 -12.11 -13.55 9.34
N LYS A 25 -11.79 -13.63 10.63
CA LYS A 25 -10.92 -12.66 11.27
C LYS A 25 -9.51 -12.72 10.65
N CYS A 26 -9.01 -11.60 10.17
CA CYS A 26 -7.62 -11.42 9.75
C CYS A 26 -6.81 -10.68 10.82
N GLY A 27 -5.50 -10.87 10.79
CA GLY A 27 -4.56 -10.28 11.74
C GLY A 27 -3.38 -9.57 11.10
N PRO A 28 -2.43 -9.09 11.92
CA PRO A 28 -1.21 -8.41 11.48
C PRO A 28 -0.39 -9.21 10.46
N GLU A 29 -0.46 -10.54 10.49
CA GLU A 29 0.21 -11.43 9.56
C GLU A 29 -0.23 -11.25 8.09
N ASN A 30 -1.40 -10.65 7.86
CA ASN A 30 -1.91 -10.35 6.53
C ASN A 30 -1.47 -8.97 6.03
N PHE A 31 -0.81 -8.18 6.87
CA PHE A 31 -0.32 -6.84 6.55
C PHE A 31 1.20 -6.80 6.54
N THR A 32 1.75 -6.00 5.64
CA THR A 32 3.18 -5.67 5.63
C THR A 32 3.33 -4.17 5.72
N GLU A 33 4.17 -3.70 6.64
CA GLU A 33 4.51 -2.29 6.77
C GLU A 33 5.49 -1.90 5.66
N ILE A 34 5.17 -0.84 4.92
CA ILE A 34 6.00 -0.31 3.84
C ILE A 34 6.07 1.21 3.91
N LEU A 35 7.25 1.75 3.58
CA LEU A 35 7.46 3.18 3.46
C LEU A 35 7.15 3.65 2.03
N THR A 36 6.23 4.59 1.90
CA THR A 36 5.72 5.09 0.61
C THR A 36 5.97 6.60 0.47
N ASP A 37 5.52 7.16 -0.65
CA ASP A 37 5.47 8.60 -0.89
C ASP A 37 4.47 9.34 0.04
N HIS A 38 3.61 8.62 0.74
CA HIS A 38 2.66 9.16 1.74
C HIS A 38 3.05 8.85 3.20
N GLY A 39 4.25 8.30 3.44
CA GLY A 39 4.71 7.89 4.76
C GLY A 39 4.56 6.39 4.99
N VAL A 40 4.37 5.98 6.24
CA VAL A 40 4.21 4.57 6.62
C VAL A 40 2.82 4.10 6.21
N CYS A 41 2.76 3.02 5.44
CA CYS A 41 1.52 2.39 4.99
C CYS A 41 1.52 0.90 5.33
N TYR A 42 0.32 0.30 5.35
CA TYR A 42 0.11 -1.11 5.61
C TYR A 42 -0.52 -1.78 4.37
N ASN A 43 0.24 -2.66 3.73
CA ASN A 43 -0.22 -3.39 2.56
C ASN A 43 -0.90 -4.69 2.99
N PHE A 44 -2.20 -4.80 2.72
CA PHE A 44 -2.91 -6.07 2.85
C PHE A 44 -2.56 -6.98 1.67
N ASN A 45 -2.34 -8.27 1.94
CA ASN A 45 -2.10 -9.29 0.91
C ASN A 45 -0.84 -9.00 0.06
N ASP A 46 0.25 -8.53 0.67
CA ASP A 46 1.49 -8.17 -0.02
C ASP A 46 2.33 -9.40 -0.44
N ASN A 47 2.25 -10.50 0.32
CA ASN A 47 3.09 -11.67 0.12
C ASN A 47 2.70 -12.49 -1.13
N PRO A 48 3.53 -12.54 -2.19
CA PRO A 48 3.21 -13.29 -3.41
C PRO A 48 3.28 -14.81 -3.22
N ALA A 49 3.95 -15.31 -2.18
CA ALA A 49 4.00 -16.75 -1.87
C ALA A 49 2.72 -17.25 -1.18
N SER A 50 1.95 -16.36 -0.56
CA SER A 50 0.71 -16.67 0.16
C SER A 50 -0.39 -15.69 -0.22
N THR A 51 -0.77 -15.69 -1.49
CA THR A 51 -1.77 -14.76 -2.04
C THR A 51 -3.18 -15.13 -1.58
N LEU A 52 -3.84 -14.18 -0.93
CA LEU A 52 -5.26 -14.22 -0.60
C LEU A 52 -6.09 -13.95 -1.86
N ARG A 53 -7.11 -14.77 -2.08
CA ARG A 53 -8.01 -14.67 -3.24
C ARG A 53 -9.46 -14.64 -2.77
N VAL A 54 -10.27 -13.85 -3.45
CA VAL A 54 -11.72 -13.82 -3.24
C VAL A 54 -12.35 -15.09 -3.80
N SER A 55 -13.28 -15.68 -3.07
CA SER A 55 -14.04 -16.87 -3.46
C SER A 55 -15.34 -16.53 -4.21
N SER A 56 -15.91 -15.36 -3.93
CA SER A 56 -17.14 -14.88 -4.56
C SER A 56 -17.19 -13.35 -4.55
N THR A 57 -18.18 -12.79 -5.27
CA THR A 57 -18.46 -11.35 -5.27
C THR A 57 -19.40 -10.98 -4.13
N GLY A 58 -19.27 -9.75 -3.63
CA GLY A 58 -20.13 -9.22 -2.57
C GLY A 58 -19.31 -8.69 -1.39
N SER A 59 -19.91 -7.85 -0.56
CA SER A 59 -19.21 -7.26 0.59
C SER A 59 -18.76 -8.29 1.61
N ASP A 60 -19.44 -9.43 1.70
CA ASP A 60 -19.15 -10.50 2.65
C ASP A 60 -17.89 -11.28 2.30
N PHE A 61 -17.57 -11.38 1.01
CA PHE A 61 -16.36 -12.03 0.51
C PHE A 61 -15.18 -11.06 0.32
N GLY A 62 -15.34 -9.81 0.73
CA GLY A 62 -14.34 -8.76 0.60
C GLY A 62 -13.47 -8.59 1.85
N LEU A 63 -12.70 -7.50 1.84
CA LEU A 63 -11.97 -6.99 2.99
C LEU A 63 -12.85 -5.98 3.73
N LYS A 64 -13.09 -6.21 5.01
CA LYS A 64 -13.81 -5.29 5.91
C LYS A 64 -12.82 -4.77 6.95
N LEU A 65 -12.67 -3.46 7.02
CA LEU A 65 -11.76 -2.79 7.96
C LEU A 65 -12.52 -1.80 8.83
N THR A 66 -12.22 -1.81 10.12
CA THR A 66 -12.51 -0.68 11.01
C THR A 66 -11.19 -0.05 11.39
N LEU A 67 -11.00 1.21 11.01
CA LEU A 67 -9.74 1.92 11.18
C LEU A 67 -9.82 2.94 12.31
N ASN A 68 -8.75 3.04 13.09
CA ASN A 68 -8.54 4.07 14.09
C ASN A 68 -7.49 5.07 13.58
N VAL A 69 -7.93 6.25 13.13
CA VAL A 69 -7.03 7.26 12.54
C VAL A 69 -6.27 8.11 13.55
N GLU A 70 -6.63 8.04 14.84
CA GLU A 70 -5.96 8.78 15.92
C GLU A 70 -5.73 10.27 15.63
N GLN A 71 -6.77 10.96 15.16
CA GLN A 71 -6.69 12.38 14.78
C GLN A 71 -6.12 13.28 15.89
N TYR A 72 -6.23 12.87 17.16
CA TYR A 72 -5.69 13.59 18.31
C TYR A 72 -4.15 13.59 18.37
N GLU A 73 -3.47 12.68 17.66
CA GLU A 73 -2.00 12.61 17.56
C GLU A 73 -1.45 13.33 16.32
N TYR A 74 -2.31 13.96 15.51
CA TYR A 74 -1.87 14.61 14.27
C TYR A 74 -0.98 15.82 14.59
N MET A 75 0.18 15.85 13.93
CA MET A 75 1.05 17.02 13.97
C MET A 75 0.57 18.04 12.92
N PRO A 76 0.54 19.34 13.25
CA PRO A 76 0.27 20.39 12.27
C PRO A 76 1.26 20.32 11.10
N GLY A 77 0.77 20.32 9.87
CA GLY A 77 1.63 20.16 8.69
C GLY A 77 0.84 20.16 7.38
N PRO A 78 1.51 19.84 6.25
CA PRO A 78 0.88 19.82 4.93
C PRO A 78 -0.15 18.69 4.74
N HIS A 79 -0.26 17.77 5.70
CA HIS A 79 -1.20 16.66 5.71
C HIS A 79 -2.02 16.67 7.02
N ASP A 80 -2.85 17.69 7.19
CA ASP A 80 -3.68 17.92 8.38
C ASP A 80 -5.13 17.43 8.22
N ALA A 81 -5.53 17.03 7.00
CA ALA A 81 -6.85 16.48 6.72
C ALA A 81 -7.02 15.10 7.39
N ALA A 82 -8.08 14.95 8.18
CA ALA A 82 -8.41 13.68 8.81
C ALA A 82 -9.09 12.73 7.82
N GLY A 83 -8.53 11.54 7.69
CA GLY A 83 -8.97 10.55 6.73
C GLY A 83 -7.96 9.43 6.57
N VAL A 84 -8.26 8.52 5.65
CA VAL A 84 -7.31 7.50 5.19
C VAL A 84 -7.21 7.59 3.67
N LYS A 85 -6.02 7.35 3.13
CA LYS A 85 -5.85 7.08 1.71
C LYS A 85 -5.71 5.58 1.51
N ILE A 86 -6.52 5.03 0.60
CA ILE A 86 -6.41 3.63 0.19
C ILE A 86 -6.00 3.56 -1.27
N LEU A 87 -5.12 2.63 -1.60
CA LEU A 87 -4.70 2.37 -2.98
C LEU A 87 -4.86 0.89 -3.27
N LEU A 88 -5.50 0.57 -4.38
CA LEU A 88 -5.54 -0.78 -4.92
C LEU A 88 -4.44 -0.91 -5.97
N HIS A 89 -3.54 -1.87 -5.77
CA HIS A 89 -2.41 -2.11 -6.67
C HIS A 89 -2.11 -3.61 -6.78
N ASP A 90 -1.31 -3.99 -7.78
CA ASP A 90 -0.77 -5.36 -7.88
C ASP A 90 0.32 -5.59 -6.82
N GLN A 91 0.44 -6.82 -6.30
CA GLN A 91 1.43 -7.18 -5.25
C GLN A 91 2.89 -6.89 -5.65
N ARG A 92 3.17 -6.74 -6.94
CA ARG A 92 4.53 -6.48 -7.45
C ARG A 92 4.76 -5.04 -7.87
N GLU A 93 3.76 -4.18 -7.68
CA GLU A 93 3.80 -2.76 -8.02
C GLU A 93 4.10 -1.92 -6.79
N PHE A 94 4.92 -0.88 -6.95
CA PHE A 94 5.18 0.06 -5.85
C PHE A 94 3.97 0.97 -5.60
N PRO A 95 3.46 1.08 -4.36
CA PRO A 95 2.26 1.87 -4.08
C PRO A 95 2.57 3.37 -4.01
N LYS A 96 2.22 4.11 -5.07
CA LYS A 96 2.24 5.60 -5.11
C LYS A 96 0.98 6.20 -4.45
N VAL A 97 0.87 6.06 -3.13
CA VAL A 97 -0.33 6.41 -2.36
C VAL A 97 -0.60 7.92 -2.39
N ALA A 98 0.45 8.76 -2.42
CA ALA A 98 0.26 10.21 -2.43
C ALA A 98 -0.45 10.67 -3.71
N GLU A 99 -0.08 10.08 -4.86
CA GLU A 99 -0.58 10.41 -6.19
C GLU A 99 -1.89 9.68 -6.56
N LEU A 100 -1.98 8.38 -6.29
CA LEU A 100 -3.06 7.51 -6.80
C LEU A 100 -4.09 7.08 -5.74
N GLY A 101 -3.86 7.41 -4.46
CA GLY A 101 -4.72 6.97 -3.36
C GLY A 101 -6.11 7.63 -3.36
N LEU A 102 -7.15 6.82 -3.12
CA LEU A 102 -8.50 7.27 -2.83
C LEU A 102 -8.60 7.75 -1.37
N ALA A 103 -8.92 9.02 -1.17
CA ALA A 103 -9.15 9.58 0.16
C ALA A 103 -10.56 9.25 0.67
N ILE A 104 -10.63 8.73 1.90
CA ILE A 104 -11.88 8.38 2.60
C ILE A 104 -11.95 9.18 3.90
N PRO A 105 -13.05 9.92 4.15
CA PRO A 105 -13.22 10.69 5.38
C PRO A 105 -13.52 9.79 6.57
N THR A 106 -13.14 10.25 7.75
CA THR A 106 -13.43 9.56 9.02
C THR A 106 -14.90 9.72 9.43
N GLY A 107 -15.37 8.87 10.33
CA GLY A 107 -16.75 8.92 10.87
C GLY A 107 -17.84 8.42 9.91
N THR A 108 -17.46 7.80 8.78
CA THR A 108 -18.40 7.25 7.80
C THR A 108 -18.13 5.76 7.57
N HIS A 109 -19.18 5.02 7.19
CA HIS A 109 -19.05 3.67 6.68
C HIS A 109 -19.04 3.71 5.14
N THR A 110 -17.90 3.39 4.54
CA THR A 110 -17.68 3.54 3.09
C THR A 110 -17.53 2.18 2.42
N TYR A 111 -18.29 1.96 1.34
CA TYR A 111 -18.15 0.79 0.47
C TYR A 111 -17.35 1.14 -0.77
N VAL A 112 -16.33 0.35 -1.07
CA VAL A 112 -15.49 0.52 -2.26
C VAL A 112 -15.68 -0.68 -3.18
N GLY A 113 -16.42 -0.47 -4.26
CA GLY A 113 -16.61 -1.49 -5.31
C GLY A 113 -15.38 -1.57 -6.21
N ILE A 114 -14.94 -2.79 -6.52
CA ILE A 114 -13.74 -3.04 -7.32
C ILE A 114 -14.14 -3.82 -8.58
N GLN A 115 -13.67 -3.36 -9.74
CA GLN A 115 -13.79 -4.07 -11.00
C GLN A 115 -12.40 -4.28 -11.59
N LEU A 116 -11.99 -5.54 -11.75
CA LEU A 116 -10.69 -5.87 -12.32
C LEU A 116 -10.76 -5.88 -13.86
N LEU A 117 -9.96 -5.02 -14.49
CA LEU A 117 -9.73 -5.04 -15.93
C LEU A 117 -8.28 -5.47 -16.21
N ARG A 118 -8.10 -6.53 -17.01
CA ARG A 118 -6.78 -6.98 -17.43
C ARG A 118 -6.56 -6.64 -18.90
N ILE A 119 -5.60 -5.77 -19.16
CA ILE A 119 -5.20 -5.37 -20.52
C ILE A 119 -3.90 -6.09 -20.87
N GLN A 120 -3.84 -6.67 -22.08
CA GLN A 120 -2.63 -7.27 -22.62
C GLN A 120 -2.36 -6.63 -23.98
N ASN A 121 -1.31 -5.82 -24.04
CA ASN A 121 -0.86 -5.17 -25.26
C ASN A 121 0.17 -6.04 -25.98
N LEU A 122 0.20 -5.95 -27.31
CA LEU A 122 1.19 -6.66 -28.12
C LEU A 122 2.55 -5.94 -28.12
N PRO A 123 3.66 -6.67 -28.14
CA PRO A 123 4.99 -6.09 -28.33
C PRO A 123 5.22 -5.65 -29.78
N GLU A 124 6.41 -5.13 -30.05
CA GLU A 124 6.86 -4.76 -31.40
C GLU A 124 6.73 -5.96 -32.38
N PRO A 125 6.24 -5.76 -33.62
CA PRO A 125 5.91 -4.50 -34.31
C PRO A 125 4.50 -3.93 -34.06
N HIS A 126 3.66 -4.64 -33.29
CA HIS A 126 2.25 -4.28 -33.12
C HIS A 126 1.99 -3.29 -31.97
N GLY A 127 3.00 -3.04 -31.13
CA GLY A 127 2.97 -2.05 -30.07
C GLY A 127 4.37 -1.66 -29.61
N THR A 128 4.45 -0.75 -28.66
CA THR A 128 5.72 -0.24 -28.09
C THR A 128 5.99 -0.77 -26.68
N CYS A 129 5.22 -1.75 -26.22
CA CYS A 129 5.39 -2.34 -24.91
C CYS A 129 6.76 -3.04 -24.81
N ARG A 130 7.52 -2.65 -23.79
CA ARG A 130 8.81 -3.25 -23.43
C ARG A 130 8.71 -3.80 -22.01
N SER A 131 9.26 -4.99 -21.80
CA SER A 131 9.57 -5.48 -20.46
C SER A 131 11.04 -5.18 -20.22
N GLN A 132 11.33 -4.17 -19.43
CA GLN A 132 12.70 -3.82 -19.05
C GLN A 132 12.97 -4.37 -17.65
N ASP A 133 14.09 -5.06 -17.50
CA ASP A 133 14.58 -5.46 -16.19
C ASP A 133 15.05 -4.21 -15.44
N SER A 134 14.72 -4.13 -14.16
CA SER A 134 15.20 -3.07 -13.26
C SER A 134 16.03 -3.71 -12.16
N PRO A 135 17.17 -3.12 -11.75
CA PRO A 135 17.92 -3.61 -10.60
C PRO A 135 17.14 -3.50 -9.28
N TYR A 136 16.09 -2.67 -9.25
CA TYR A 136 15.29 -2.40 -8.05
C TYR A 136 14.05 -3.28 -7.91
N TYR A 137 13.46 -3.72 -9.02
CA TYR A 137 12.16 -4.39 -9.04
C TYR A 137 12.22 -5.67 -9.86
N SER A 138 11.71 -6.77 -9.30
CA SER A 138 11.71 -8.09 -9.93
C SER A 138 10.76 -8.22 -11.12
N ARG A 139 9.78 -7.31 -11.25
CA ARG A 139 8.83 -7.26 -12.35
C ARG A 139 8.64 -5.82 -12.81
N TYR A 140 8.62 -5.64 -14.12
CA TYR A 140 8.32 -4.34 -14.73
C TYR A 140 6.88 -3.89 -14.46
N SER A 141 6.73 -2.65 -13.99
CA SER A 141 5.51 -1.86 -14.05
C SER A 141 5.86 -0.43 -14.49
N PRO A 142 4.94 0.31 -15.13
CA PRO A 142 5.18 1.71 -15.47
C PRO A 142 5.58 2.57 -14.26
N GLU A 143 4.95 2.35 -13.12
CA GLU A 143 5.15 3.07 -11.86
C GLU A 143 6.53 2.79 -11.27
N ALA A 144 6.92 1.51 -11.25
CA ALA A 144 8.23 1.06 -10.81
C ALA A 144 9.35 1.60 -11.71
N CYS A 145 9.15 1.61 -13.03
CA CYS A 145 10.11 2.14 -14.00
C CYS A 145 10.32 3.65 -13.82
N GLN A 146 9.22 4.41 -13.68
CA GLN A 146 9.30 5.85 -13.40
C GLN A 146 10.03 6.13 -12.09
N LEU A 147 9.72 5.39 -11.02
CA LEU A 147 10.33 5.59 -9.72
C LEU A 147 11.82 5.24 -9.72
N ALA A 148 12.22 4.16 -10.39
CA ALA A 148 13.63 3.80 -10.60
C ALA A 148 14.38 4.92 -11.34
N CYS A 149 13.84 5.39 -12.47
CA CYS A 149 14.46 6.45 -13.26
C CYS A 149 14.61 7.76 -12.46
N MET A 150 13.57 8.15 -11.70
CA MET A 150 13.66 9.33 -10.83
C MET A 150 14.72 9.16 -9.73
N SER A 151 14.82 7.97 -9.14
CA SER A 151 15.78 7.67 -8.07
C SER A 151 17.22 7.75 -8.56
N GLU A 152 17.51 7.16 -9.72
CA GLU A 152 18.82 7.25 -10.38
C GLU A 152 19.15 8.71 -10.71
N ARG A 153 18.20 9.43 -11.30
CA ARG A 153 18.42 10.82 -11.71
C ARG A 153 18.69 11.76 -10.53
N LEU A 154 18.01 11.55 -9.40
CA LEU A 154 18.26 12.29 -8.17
C LEU A 154 19.63 11.94 -7.56
N GLY A 155 20.02 10.66 -7.62
CA GLY A 155 21.35 10.21 -7.22
C GLY A 155 22.46 10.92 -8.02
N GLU A 156 22.33 10.98 -9.35
CA GLU A 156 23.30 11.64 -10.23
C GLU A 156 23.39 13.15 -10.03
N LEU A 157 22.24 13.83 -9.92
CA LEU A 157 22.20 15.30 -9.91
C LEU A 157 22.43 15.88 -8.51
N CYS A 158 21.88 15.24 -7.49
CA CYS A 158 21.81 15.78 -6.13
C CYS A 158 22.65 15.00 -5.13
N GLY A 159 23.07 13.77 -5.46
CA GLY A 159 23.79 12.88 -4.54
C GLY A 159 22.91 12.39 -3.38
N CYS A 160 21.58 12.44 -3.52
CA CYS A 160 20.64 12.04 -2.49
C CYS A 160 19.38 11.39 -3.09
N ARG A 161 18.59 10.74 -2.24
CA ARG A 161 17.30 10.12 -2.60
C ARG A 161 16.29 10.30 -1.48
N HIS A 162 15.01 10.17 -1.81
CA HIS A 162 13.96 10.10 -0.78
C HIS A 162 13.98 8.74 -0.06
N MET A 163 13.47 8.72 1.18
CA MET A 163 13.48 7.54 2.04
C MET A 163 12.72 6.33 1.46
N PHE A 164 11.64 6.57 0.71
CA PHE A 164 10.82 5.53 0.10
C PHE A 164 11.34 5.09 -1.28
N MET A 165 12.31 5.82 -1.86
CA MET A 165 12.86 5.49 -3.17
C MET A 165 13.74 4.24 -3.08
N PRO A 166 13.73 3.37 -4.11
CA PRO A 166 14.52 2.14 -4.11
C PRO A 166 16.03 2.40 -4.08
N HIS A 167 16.80 1.39 -3.66
CA HIS A 167 18.27 1.36 -3.68
C HIS A 167 18.78 -0.05 -3.89
N VAL A 168 19.92 -0.19 -4.57
CA VAL A 168 20.61 -1.48 -4.70
C VAL A 168 21.46 -1.70 -3.45
N ARG A 169 21.18 -2.74 -2.66
CA ARG A 169 22.02 -3.07 -1.49
C ARG A 169 23.43 -3.43 -1.96
N GLY A 170 24.42 -2.56 -1.72
CA GLY A 170 25.82 -2.80 -2.10
C GLY A 170 26.66 -1.56 -2.42
N GLU A 171 26.05 -0.37 -2.50
CA GLU A 171 26.72 0.93 -2.59
C GLU A 171 26.33 1.84 -1.43
#